data_AF-A0A9E0Q2G1-F1
#
_entry.id   AF-A0A9E0Q2G1-F1
#
_cell.length_a   1.000
_cell.length_b   1.000
_cell.length_c   1.000
_cell.angle_alpha   90.00
_cell.angle_beta   90.00
_cell.angle_gamma   90.00
#
_symmetry.space_group_name_H-M   'P 1'
#
loop_
_entity.id
_entity.type
_entity.pdbx_description
1 polymer ?
#
loop_
_entity_poly.entity_id
_entity_poly.type
_entity_poly.pdbx_seq_one_letter_code
_entity_poly.pdbx_strand_id
1 'polypeptide(L)'
;MTKTYTQKKGFTLVETMLYVVVAGTLVLFMSLFTGMIVDARIKNRTIAEVEEQGAHVLRVVTQSVRNSNSVNAPAAGVVGATLSLGNIDPLLNPTIFDLNGSTLRIKEGVGAPIELTNSHVAVSSLNFENLSELNTPGVVRVSFVLTHLNPESRNEYDFSKTWSTSISLRDN
;
A
#
# COMPACT_ATOMS: atom_id res chain seq x y z
N MET A 1 34.77 -57.38 -45.83
CA MET A 1 34.20 -56.33 -44.95
C MET A 1 33.42 -57.00 -43.84
N THR A 2 34.01 -57.13 -42.65
CA THR A 2 33.38 -57.73 -41.46
C THR A 2 32.65 -56.64 -40.68
N LYS A 3 31.32 -56.74 -40.60
CA LYS A 3 30.49 -55.85 -39.77
C LYS A 3 30.67 -56.21 -38.29
N THR A 4 31.22 -55.30 -37.50
CA THR A 4 31.32 -55.41 -36.05
C THR A 4 30.04 -54.89 -35.40
N TYR A 5 29.29 -55.78 -34.73
CA TYR A 5 28.12 -55.39 -33.94
C TYR A 5 28.57 -54.94 -32.55
N THR A 6 28.35 -53.66 -32.23
CA THR A 6 28.60 -53.11 -30.89
C THR A 6 27.37 -53.36 -30.02
N GLN A 7 27.52 -54.18 -28.98
CA GLN A 7 26.47 -54.42 -27.98
C GLN A 7 26.25 -53.14 -27.14
N LYS A 8 25.03 -52.59 -27.15
CA LYS A 8 24.66 -51.49 -26.26
C LYS A 8 24.33 -52.06 -24.88
N LYS A 9 25.07 -51.64 -23.85
CA LYS A 9 24.79 -52.03 -22.46
C LYS A 9 23.44 -51.44 -22.03
N GLY A 10 22.54 -52.27 -21.51
CA GLY A 10 21.27 -51.85 -20.92
C GLY A 10 21.42 -51.40 -19.47
N PHE A 11 20.45 -50.64 -18.98
CA PHE A 11 20.37 -50.21 -17.59
C PHE A 11 19.88 -51.34 -16.67
N THR A 12 20.38 -51.36 -15.43
CA THR A 12 19.86 -52.27 -14.40
C THR A 12 18.60 -51.69 -13.77
N LEU A 13 17.73 -52.56 -13.24
CA LEU A 13 16.50 -52.14 -12.56
C LEU A 13 16.82 -51.31 -11.30
N VAL A 14 17.87 -51.69 -10.55
CA VAL A 14 18.32 -50.96 -9.36
C VAL A 14 18.80 -49.55 -9.71
N GLU A 15 19.56 -49.39 -10.80
CA GLU A 15 20.02 -48.08 -11.28
C GLU A 15 18.85 -47.19 -11.71
N THR A 16 17.84 -47.78 -12.37
CA THR A 16 16.61 -47.06 -12.74
C THR A 16 15.84 -46.58 -11.50
N MET A 17 15.70 -47.43 -10.48
CA MET A 17 15.04 -47.04 -9.22
C MET A 17 15.81 -45.93 -8.49
N LEU A 18 17.14 -46.03 -8.45
CA LEU A 18 17.99 -45.01 -7.84
C LEU A 18 17.81 -43.66 -8.54
N TYR A 19 17.74 -43.63 -9.87
CA TYR A 19 17.48 -42.41 -10.61
C TYR A 19 16.10 -41.82 -10.36
N VAL A 20 15.05 -42.64 -10.28
CA VAL A 20 13.70 -42.16 -9.95
C VAL A 20 13.67 -41.55 -8.56
N VAL A 21 14.34 -42.16 -7.58
CA VAL A 21 14.43 -41.63 -6.21
C VAL A 21 15.18 -40.30 -6.19
N VAL A 22 16.36 -40.22 -6.83
CA VAL A 22 17.15 -38.99 -6.88
C VAL A 22 16.41 -37.88 -7.64
N ALA A 23 15.79 -38.19 -8.76
CA ALA A 23 14.99 -37.23 -9.51
C ALA A 23 13.78 -36.75 -8.69
N GLY A 24 13.09 -37.67 -8.00
CA GLY A 24 11.95 -37.36 -7.16
C GLY A 24 12.31 -36.44 -5.99
N THR A 25 13.43 -36.70 -5.31
CA THR A 25 13.89 -35.83 -4.21
C THR A 25 14.28 -34.45 -4.72
N LEU A 26 14.96 -34.35 -5.87
CA LEU A 26 15.29 -33.06 -6.49
C LEU A 26 14.03 -32.24 -6.82
N VAL A 27 13.03 -32.85 -7.45
CA VAL A 27 11.76 -32.17 -7.76
C VAL A 27 11.06 -31.70 -6.49
N LEU A 28 11.05 -32.51 -5.44
CA LEU A 28 10.49 -32.13 -4.14
C LEU A 28 11.17 -30.87 -3.58
N PHE A 29 12.50 -30.84 -3.54
CA PHE A 29 13.25 -29.68 -3.06
C PHE A 29 12.98 -28.43 -3.90
N MET A 30 12.95 -28.57 -5.23
CA MET A 30 12.64 -27.45 -6.12
C MET A 30 11.23 -26.90 -5.89
N SER A 31 10.26 -27.77 -5.60
CA SER A 31 8.88 -27.36 -5.33
C SER A 31 8.77 -26.56 -4.03
N LEU A 32 9.40 -27.04 -2.94
CA LEU A 32 9.46 -26.33 -1.67
C LEU A 32 10.15 -24.97 -1.80
N PHE A 33 11.27 -24.93 -2.51
CA PHE A 33 12.01 -23.69 -2.76
C PHE A 33 11.19 -22.67 -3.56
N THR A 34 10.46 -23.14 -4.57
CA THR A 34 9.55 -22.29 -5.36
C THR A 34 8.45 -21.70 -4.50
N GLY A 35 7.86 -22.48 -3.58
CA GLY A 35 6.87 -22.00 -2.62
C GLY A 35 7.39 -20.82 -1.80
N MET A 36 8.60 -20.96 -1.24
CA MET A 36 9.25 -19.90 -0.47
C MET A 36 9.46 -18.61 -1.27
N ILE A 37 9.85 -18.73 -2.55
CA ILE A 37 10.00 -17.56 -3.44
C ILE A 37 8.65 -16.87 -3.69
N VAL A 38 7.59 -17.64 -3.91
CA VAL A 38 6.25 -17.10 -4.14
C VAL A 38 5.76 -16.33 -2.92
N ASP A 39 5.88 -16.92 -1.72
CA ASP A 39 5.45 -16.26 -0.48
C ASP A 39 6.25 -14.97 -0.23
N ALA A 40 7.56 -14.99 -0.45
CA ALA A 40 8.40 -13.79 -0.35
C ALA A 40 7.98 -12.70 -1.35
N ARG A 41 7.65 -13.09 -2.58
CA ARG A 41 7.17 -12.16 -3.61
C ARG A 41 5.82 -11.55 -3.24
N ILE A 42 4.89 -12.34 -2.71
CA ILE A 42 3.60 -11.85 -2.24
C ILE A 42 3.81 -10.83 -1.13
N LYS A 43 4.64 -11.16 -0.13
CA LYS A 43 4.94 -10.23 0.97
C LYS A 43 5.52 -8.92 0.50
N ASN A 44 6.48 -8.96 -0.42
CA ASN A 44 7.06 -7.75 -1.00
C ASN A 44 6.01 -6.93 -1.78
N ARG A 45 5.09 -7.59 -2.48
CA ARG A 45 4.00 -6.90 -3.18
C ARG A 45 3.04 -6.22 -2.21
N THR A 46 2.67 -6.91 -1.12
CA THR A 46 1.83 -6.34 -0.06
C THR A 46 2.47 -5.11 0.59
N ILE A 47 3.77 -5.17 0.89
CA ILE A 47 4.52 -4.03 1.41
C ILE A 47 4.50 -2.87 0.41
N ALA A 48 4.84 -3.15 -0.86
CA ALA A 48 4.87 -2.13 -1.90
C ALA A 48 3.52 -1.45 -2.11
N GLU A 49 2.42 -2.21 -2.10
CA GLU A 49 1.06 -1.69 -2.25
C GLU A 49 0.73 -0.71 -1.11
N VAL A 50 0.94 -1.13 0.14
CA VAL A 50 0.68 -0.30 1.33
C VAL A 50 1.54 0.96 1.30
N GLU A 51 2.81 0.87 0.90
CA GLU A 51 3.70 2.03 0.76
C GLU A 51 3.31 2.98 -0.37
N GLU A 52 2.96 2.46 -1.54
CA GLU A 52 2.54 3.26 -2.69
C GLU A 52 1.24 4.01 -2.40
N GLN A 53 0.23 3.33 -1.84
CA GLN A 53 -1.05 3.93 -1.46
C GLN A 53 -0.84 5.02 -0.40
N GLY A 54 -0.05 4.75 0.64
CA GLY A 54 0.25 5.75 1.67
C GLY A 54 1.02 6.97 1.14
N ALA A 55 2.00 6.75 0.27
CA ALA A 55 2.74 7.83 -0.39
C ALA A 55 1.86 8.65 -1.34
N HIS A 56 0.95 8.00 -2.06
CA HIS A 56 -0.02 8.66 -2.94
C HIS A 56 -0.95 9.57 -2.12
N VAL A 57 -1.56 9.03 -1.06
CA VAL A 57 -2.42 9.81 -0.14
C VAL A 57 -1.68 11.02 0.42
N LEU A 58 -0.46 10.81 0.95
CA LEU A 58 0.33 11.92 1.50
C LEU A 58 0.64 13.00 0.47
N ARG A 59 0.96 12.60 -0.78
CA ARG A 59 1.23 13.56 -1.85
C ARG A 59 0.00 14.40 -2.18
N VAL A 60 -1.17 13.75 -2.31
CA VAL A 60 -2.44 14.45 -2.60
C VAL A 60 -2.79 15.40 -1.46
N VAL A 61 -2.79 14.92 -0.22
CA VAL A 61 -3.11 15.74 0.96
C VAL A 61 -2.12 16.91 1.10
N THR A 62 -0.82 16.65 0.94
CA THR A 62 0.20 17.71 1.01
C THR A 62 -0.02 18.77 -0.06
N GLN A 63 -0.33 18.35 -1.29
CA GLN A 63 -0.58 19.28 -2.39
C GLN A 63 -1.85 20.11 -2.15
N SER A 64 -2.94 19.48 -1.71
CA SER A 64 -4.20 20.17 -1.42
C SER A 64 -4.06 21.15 -0.26
N VAL A 65 -3.36 20.79 0.83
CA VAL A 65 -3.08 21.71 1.95
C VAL A 65 -2.20 22.87 1.49
N ARG A 66 -1.13 22.63 0.73
CA ARG A 66 -0.27 23.70 0.23
C ARG A 66 -0.97 24.68 -0.72
N ASN A 67 -1.93 24.18 -1.50
CA ASN A 67 -2.72 25.00 -2.43
C ASN A 67 -3.93 25.67 -1.77
N SER A 68 -4.25 25.30 -0.53
CA SER A 68 -5.35 25.90 0.22
C SER A 68 -4.98 27.29 0.75
N ASN A 69 -5.98 28.16 0.87
CA ASN A 69 -5.81 29.50 1.46
C ASN A 69 -6.12 29.53 2.96
N SER A 70 -6.88 28.55 3.44
CA SER A 70 -7.37 28.49 4.82
C SER A 70 -7.78 27.07 5.20
N VAL A 71 -7.79 26.77 6.49
CA VAL A 71 -8.29 25.52 7.05
C VAL A 71 -9.63 25.80 7.71
N ASN A 72 -10.72 25.28 7.14
CA ASN A 72 -12.08 25.45 7.68
C ASN A 72 -12.34 24.50 8.85
N ALA A 73 -11.83 23.28 8.77
CA ALA A 73 -11.94 22.27 9.82
C ALA A 73 -10.75 21.29 9.75
N PRO A 74 -10.24 20.77 10.87
CA PRO A 74 -10.64 21.09 12.25
C PRO A 74 -10.20 22.50 12.67
N ALA A 75 -10.84 23.04 13.72
CA ALA A 75 -10.47 24.34 14.28
C ALA A 75 -9.02 24.32 14.80
N ALA A 76 -8.38 25.48 14.87
CA ALA A 76 -7.00 25.60 15.36
C ALA A 76 -6.84 24.98 16.77
N GLY A 77 -5.80 24.18 16.95
CA GLY A 77 -5.52 23.41 18.17
C GLY A 77 -6.36 22.15 18.36
N VAL A 78 -7.20 21.77 17.39
CA VAL A 78 -8.13 20.63 17.50
C VAL A 78 -7.75 19.51 16.53
N VAL A 79 -7.98 18.28 16.98
CA VAL A 79 -7.89 17.06 16.16
C VAL A 79 -9.28 16.67 15.67
N GLY A 80 -9.40 16.33 14.39
CA GLY A 80 -10.63 15.83 13.77
C GLY A 80 -10.37 14.70 12.78
N ALA A 81 -11.41 13.89 12.52
CA ALA A 81 -11.36 12.83 11.51
C ALA A 81 -11.60 13.32 10.08
N THR A 82 -11.91 14.62 9.92
CA THR A 82 -12.21 15.27 8.64
C THR A 82 -11.37 16.52 8.52
N LEU A 83 -10.77 16.73 7.36
CA LEU A 83 -10.08 17.95 6.99
C LEU A 83 -10.91 18.67 5.94
N SER A 84 -11.25 19.94 6.19
CA SER A 84 -11.89 20.82 5.22
C SER A 84 -11.00 22.01 4.97
N LEU A 85 -10.63 22.21 3.72
CA LEU A 85 -9.75 23.27 3.25
C LEU A 85 -10.53 24.27 2.42
N GLY A 86 -10.24 25.55 2.63
CA GLY A 86 -10.66 26.63 1.74
C GLY A 86 -9.74 26.72 0.54
N ASN A 87 -10.32 26.82 -0.65
CA ASN A 87 -9.57 27.01 -1.90
C ASN A 87 -9.94 28.36 -2.54
N ILE A 88 -9.00 28.95 -3.28
CA ILE A 88 -9.21 30.19 -4.04
C ILE A 88 -10.13 29.93 -5.23
N ASP A 89 -10.02 28.74 -5.85
CA ASP A 89 -10.93 28.33 -6.91
C ASP A 89 -12.29 27.93 -6.31
N PRO A 90 -13.38 28.65 -6.62
CA PRO A 90 -14.71 28.35 -6.11
C PRO A 90 -15.25 26.99 -6.57
N LEU A 91 -14.73 26.40 -7.66
CA LEU A 91 -15.13 25.07 -8.12
C LEU A 91 -14.54 23.95 -7.23
N LEU A 92 -13.40 24.21 -6.58
CA LEU A 92 -12.70 23.25 -5.71
C LEU A 92 -12.96 23.52 -4.22
N ASN A 93 -13.65 24.61 -3.90
CA ASN A 93 -13.93 25.03 -2.53
C ASN A 93 -15.32 24.52 -2.05
N PRO A 94 -15.41 23.82 -0.91
CA PRO A 94 -14.33 23.32 -0.07
C PRO A 94 -13.72 22.04 -0.61
N THR A 95 -12.44 21.82 -0.33
CA THR A 95 -11.78 20.52 -0.52
C THR A 95 -11.84 19.75 0.80
N ILE A 96 -12.52 18.61 0.81
CA ILE A 96 -12.79 17.82 2.02
C ILE A 96 -12.11 16.46 1.92
N PHE A 97 -11.38 16.09 2.95
CA PHE A 97 -10.87 14.74 3.16
C PHE A 97 -11.59 14.09 4.33
N ASP A 98 -12.15 12.92 4.09
CA ASP A 98 -12.86 12.16 5.10
C ASP A 98 -12.75 10.66 4.85
N LEU A 99 -13.24 9.89 5.83
CA LEU A 99 -13.20 8.43 5.78
C LEU A 99 -14.62 7.90 5.57
N ASN A 100 -14.80 7.05 4.55
CA ASN A 100 -16.02 6.26 4.38
C ASN A 100 -15.72 4.79 4.68
N GLY A 101 -16.14 4.33 5.87
CA GLY A 101 -15.75 3.01 6.36
C GLY A 101 -14.24 2.95 6.59
N SER A 102 -13.52 2.28 5.68
CA SER A 102 -12.05 2.16 5.69
C SER A 102 -11.37 2.81 4.47
N THR A 103 -12.12 3.51 3.63
CA THR A 103 -11.61 4.12 2.40
C THR A 103 -11.46 5.61 2.60
N LEU A 104 -10.24 6.13 2.41
CA LEU A 104 -10.00 7.58 2.42
C LEU A 104 -10.48 8.17 1.10
N ARG A 105 -11.21 9.27 1.17
CA ARG A 105 -11.74 9.97 -0.01
C ARG A 105 -11.46 11.46 0.03
N ILE A 106 -11.45 12.05 -1.15
CA ILE A 106 -11.38 13.49 -1.37
C ILE A 106 -12.66 13.94 -2.06
N LYS A 107 -13.22 15.07 -1.63
CA LYS A 107 -14.33 15.74 -2.29
C LYS A 107 -13.94 17.18 -2.57
N GLU A 108 -13.96 17.59 -3.83
CA GLU A 108 -13.67 18.96 -4.24
C GLU A 108 -14.96 19.68 -4.64
N GLY A 109 -15.28 20.76 -3.93
CA GLY A 109 -16.47 21.56 -4.14
C GLY A 109 -17.77 20.77 -4.10
N VAL A 110 -18.57 20.90 -5.16
CA VAL A 110 -19.86 20.22 -5.31
C VAL A 110 -19.75 18.83 -5.96
N GLY A 111 -18.53 18.41 -6.33
CA GLY A 111 -18.27 17.13 -6.99
C GLY A 111 -18.59 15.91 -6.12
N ALA A 112 -18.68 14.74 -6.77
CA ALA A 112 -18.77 13.48 -6.05
C ALA A 112 -17.45 13.16 -5.33
N PRO A 113 -17.46 12.52 -4.15
CA PRO A 113 -16.25 12.06 -3.50
C PRO A 113 -15.51 11.02 -4.36
N ILE A 114 -14.19 11.15 -4.43
CA ILE A 114 -13.28 10.25 -5.14
C ILE A 114 -12.44 9.49 -4.11
N GLU A 115 -12.33 8.18 -4.27
CA GLU A 115 -11.54 7.33 -3.40
C GLU A 115 -10.04 7.51 -3.68
N LEU A 116 -9.25 7.74 -2.64
CA LEU A 116 -7.79 7.88 -2.72
C LEU A 116 -7.04 6.58 -2.45
N THR A 117 -7.69 5.65 -1.77
CA THR A 117 -7.16 4.32 -1.46
C THR A 117 -7.93 3.28 -2.24
N ASN A 118 -7.24 2.24 -2.70
CA ASN A 118 -7.89 1.13 -3.40
C ASN A 118 -8.56 0.13 -2.45
N SER A 119 -9.18 -0.91 -3.02
CA SER A 119 -9.87 -1.97 -2.30
C SER A 119 -8.97 -3.04 -1.67
N HIS A 120 -7.64 -2.90 -1.72
CA HIS A 120 -6.68 -3.84 -1.12
C HIS A 120 -6.14 -3.33 0.22
N VAL A 121 -6.32 -2.05 0.53
CA VAL A 121 -5.86 -1.43 1.76
C VAL A 121 -7.05 -0.87 2.54
N ALA A 122 -6.92 -0.85 3.87
CA ALA A 122 -7.90 -0.29 4.78
C ALA A 122 -7.23 0.74 5.69
N VAL A 123 -7.89 1.88 5.86
CA VAL A 123 -7.50 2.94 6.80
C VAL A 123 -8.23 2.72 8.13
N SER A 124 -7.52 2.73 9.25
CA SER A 124 -8.09 2.44 10.57
C SER A 124 -7.96 3.57 11.60
N SER A 125 -7.12 4.58 11.38
CA SER A 125 -6.88 5.66 12.36
C SER A 125 -6.51 6.98 11.69
N LEU A 126 -7.47 7.60 11.00
CA LEU A 126 -7.27 8.89 10.32
C LEU A 126 -7.48 10.06 11.27
N ASN A 127 -6.44 10.85 11.50
CA ASN A 127 -6.48 12.06 12.32
C ASN A 127 -5.83 13.24 11.60
N PHE A 128 -6.55 14.34 11.56
CA PHE A 128 -6.07 15.65 11.13
C PHE A 128 -6.01 16.56 12.35
N GLU A 129 -4.86 17.16 12.62
CA GLU A 129 -4.64 18.09 13.71
C GLU A 129 -4.28 19.45 13.11
N ASN A 130 -5.05 20.48 13.46
CA ASN A 130 -4.73 21.84 13.04
C ASN A 130 -3.81 22.47 14.08
N LEU A 131 -2.54 22.66 13.71
CA LEU A 131 -1.48 23.25 14.52
C LEU A 131 -1.28 24.75 14.24
N SER A 132 -2.24 25.40 13.59
CA SER A 132 -2.14 26.83 13.25
C SER A 132 -2.13 27.70 14.51
N GLU A 133 -1.20 28.64 14.57
CA GLU A 133 -1.15 29.69 15.59
C GLU A 133 -1.55 31.05 15.01
N LEU A 134 -1.96 31.99 15.88
CA LEU A 134 -2.31 33.35 15.47
C LEU A 134 -1.13 34.01 14.72
N ASN A 135 -1.41 34.58 13.55
CA ASN A 135 -0.42 35.22 12.66
C ASN A 135 0.65 34.28 12.08
N THR A 136 0.41 32.97 12.07
CA THR A 136 1.28 32.00 11.37
C THR A 136 0.60 31.44 10.13
N PRO A 137 1.37 31.01 9.12
CA PRO A 137 0.83 30.23 8.01
C PRO A 137 0.20 28.97 8.58
N GLY A 138 -1.05 28.67 8.22
CA GLY A 138 -1.76 27.56 8.85
C GLY A 138 -0.99 26.24 8.72
N VAL A 139 -0.93 25.44 9.78
CA VAL A 139 -0.21 24.16 9.79
C VAL A 139 -1.20 23.04 10.10
N VAL A 140 -1.18 21.99 9.29
CA VAL A 140 -2.00 20.79 9.50
C VAL A 140 -1.08 19.59 9.62
N ARG A 141 -1.19 18.85 10.73
CA ARG A 141 -0.61 17.53 10.86
C ARG A 141 -1.63 16.48 10.45
N VAL A 142 -1.19 15.55 9.61
CA VAL A 142 -2.00 14.44 9.13
C VAL A 142 -1.35 13.16 9.57
N SER A 143 -2.12 12.29 10.20
CA SER A 143 -1.68 10.95 10.59
C SER A 143 -2.73 9.91 10.25
N PHE A 144 -2.28 8.79 9.70
CA PHE A 144 -3.16 7.66 9.40
C PHE A 144 -2.40 6.33 9.43
N VAL A 145 -3.17 5.26 9.61
CA VAL A 145 -2.67 3.89 9.53
C VAL A 145 -3.36 3.23 8.34
N LEU A 146 -2.57 2.66 7.43
CA LEU A 146 -3.03 1.75 6.38
C LEU A 146 -2.55 0.34 6.69
N THR A 147 -3.45 -0.59 6.47
CA THR A 147 -3.22 -2.02 6.62
C THR A 147 -3.67 -2.70 5.33
N HIS A 148 -2.91 -3.69 4.86
CA HIS A 148 -3.38 -4.52 3.75
C HIS A 148 -4.53 -5.42 4.22
N LEU A 149 -5.56 -5.58 3.40
CA LEU A 149 -6.67 -6.47 3.72
C LEU A 149 -6.21 -7.93 3.67
N ASN A 150 -6.45 -8.66 4.77
CA ASN A 150 -6.00 -10.03 4.93
C ASN A 150 -7.13 -10.91 5.53
N PRO A 151 -8.21 -11.18 4.77
CA PRO A 151 -9.36 -11.93 5.28
C PRO A 151 -9.00 -13.37 5.67
N GLU A 152 -7.99 -13.96 5.02
CA GLU A 152 -7.53 -15.32 5.28
C GLU A 152 -6.46 -15.41 6.37
N SER A 153 -6.07 -14.28 6.98
CA SER A 153 -5.06 -14.20 8.05
C SER A 153 -3.72 -14.86 7.69
N ARG A 154 -3.29 -14.76 6.42
CA ARG A 154 -2.00 -15.30 5.98
C ARG A 154 -0.87 -14.29 6.24
N ASN A 155 0.26 -14.75 6.76
CA ASN A 155 1.36 -13.89 7.20
C ASN A 155 1.99 -13.04 6.09
N GLU A 156 1.97 -13.49 4.83
CA GLU A 156 2.51 -12.71 3.72
C GLU A 156 1.64 -11.50 3.33
N TYR A 157 0.36 -11.48 3.70
CA TYR A 157 -0.52 -10.32 3.55
C TYR A 157 -0.62 -9.45 4.81
N ASP A 158 0.02 -9.85 5.91
CA ASP A 158 0.00 -9.11 7.16
C ASP A 158 1.06 -7.99 7.15
N PHE A 159 0.61 -6.79 6.80
CA PHE A 159 1.44 -5.60 6.84
C PHE A 159 0.60 -4.36 7.11
N SER A 160 1.10 -3.54 8.02
CA SER A 160 0.51 -2.25 8.40
C SER A 160 1.63 -1.24 8.59
N LYS A 161 1.36 0.01 8.23
CA LYS A 161 2.30 1.12 8.42
C LYS A 161 1.54 2.36 8.90
N THR A 162 2.21 3.17 9.69
CA THR A 162 1.69 4.47 10.13
C THR A 162 2.37 5.57 9.36
N TRP A 163 1.59 6.49 8.82
CA TRP A 163 2.06 7.72 8.21
C TRP A 163 1.73 8.89 9.10
N SER A 164 2.66 9.83 9.19
CA SER A 164 2.47 11.09 9.88
C SER A 164 3.32 12.15 9.18
N THR A 165 2.72 13.30 8.90
CA THR A 165 3.43 14.46 8.34
C THR A 165 2.78 15.75 8.83
N SER A 166 3.52 16.85 8.83
CA SER A 166 2.99 18.19 9.09
C SER A 166 3.21 19.07 7.86
N ILE A 167 2.14 19.71 7.40
CA ILE A 167 2.13 20.52 6.18
C ILE A 167 1.71 21.94 6.54
N SER A 168 2.49 22.93 6.11
CA SER A 168 2.08 24.33 6.18
C SER A 168 1.37 24.75 4.89
N LEU A 169 0.43 25.67 5.03
CA LEU A 169 -0.15 26.41 3.91
C LEU A 169 0.94 27.27 3.26
N ARG A 170 0.77 27.58 1.97
CA ARG A 170 1.67 28.48 1.26
C ARG A 170 1.26 29.93 1.56
N ASP A 171 2.18 30.71 2.10
CA ASP A 171 2.00 32.16 2.17
C ASP A 171 1.88 32.74 0.76
N ASN A 172 0.90 33.61 0.57
CA ASN A 172 0.64 34.28 -0.69
C ASN A 172 0.84 35.78 -0.54
#